data_AF-A0A1F6W870-F1
#
_entry.id   AF-A0A1F6W870-F1
#
_cell.length_a   1.000
_cell.length_b   1.000
_cell.length_c   1.000
_cell.angle_alpha   90.00
_cell.angle_beta   90.00
_cell.angle_gamma   90.00
#
_symmetry.space_group_name_H-M   'P 1'
#
loop_
_entity.id
_entity.type
_entity.pdbx_description
1 polymer ?
#
loop_
_entity_poly.entity_id
_entity_poly.type
_entity_poly.pdbx_seq_one_letter_code
_entity_poly.pdbx_strand_id
1 'polypeptide(L)'
;MTPEQRNLILGILAVLIILGIVFYFNKKNELSPLTPPSQEGEDTGESSPFSEGGVPATSEGGGENSSQSAGSITTGTPESGAEQQAAFNATMAKASEAFVKGDYNLAVKYYNDALKIVKIDVAYSGLFNAYTALQNWPKALEAINQAIELKSSHTEYWKAKLTLLDERTGVTYTELKAVYGSGLAKSDGRTKINLVTHFANIAEANGEKEEAIALWEYAKTLNPAKSVVYQTEIDRMD
;
A
#
# COMPACT_ATOMS: atom_id res chain seq x y z
N MET A 1 30.80 40.76 26.06
CA MET A 1 31.04 39.39 26.54
C MET A 1 32.52 39.19 26.67
N THR A 2 33.01 38.88 27.88
CA THR A 2 34.45 38.73 28.11
C THR A 2 34.96 37.42 27.49
N PRO A 3 36.26 37.30 27.16
CA PRO A 3 36.85 36.04 26.68
C PRO A 3 36.55 34.86 27.61
N GLU A 4 36.50 35.09 28.92
CA GLU A 4 36.14 34.09 29.93
C GLU A 4 34.69 33.61 29.81
N GLN A 5 33.73 34.53 29.62
CA GLN A 5 32.34 34.18 29.38
C GLN A 5 32.17 33.36 28.10
N ARG A 6 32.94 33.68 27.04
CA ARG A 6 32.85 32.97 25.75
C ARG A 6 33.37 31.54 25.88
N ASN A 7 34.49 31.35 26.59
CA ASN A 7 35.05 30.03 26.83
C ASN A 7 34.14 29.19 27.75
N LEU A 8 33.46 29.83 28.71
CA LEU A 8 32.46 29.17 29.56
C LEU A 8 31.26 28.68 28.74
N ILE A 9 30.71 29.51 27.84
CA ILE A 9 29.59 29.10 26.98
C ILE A 9 29.98 27.97 26.04
N LEU A 10 31.17 28.04 25.42
CA LEU A 10 31.67 26.96 24.56
C LEU A 10 31.88 25.66 25.34
N GLY A 11 32.36 25.74 26.59
CA GLY A 11 32.48 24.59 27.48
C GLY A 11 31.13 23.94 27.78
N ILE A 12 30.10 24.74 28.10
CA ILE A 12 28.75 24.24 28.37
C ILE A 12 28.16 23.56 27.13
N LEU A 13 28.29 24.17 25.94
CA LEU A 13 27.79 23.58 24.70
C LEU A 13 28.48 22.25 24.37
N ALA A 14 29.80 22.15 24.57
CA ALA A 14 30.53 20.91 24.36
C ALA A 14 30.05 19.78 25.29
N VAL A 15 29.78 20.10 26.57
CA VAL A 15 29.24 19.12 27.54
C VAL A 15 27.84 18.67 27.14
N LEU A 16 26.96 19.58 26.70
CA LEU A 16 25.61 19.23 26.26
C LEU A 16 25.62 18.33 25.01
N ILE A 17 26.52 18.57 24.06
CA ILE A 17 26.69 17.72 22.88
C ILE A 17 27.15 16.32 23.28
N ILE A 18 28.14 16.22 24.18
CA ILE A 18 28.64 14.92 24.67
C ILE A 18 27.54 14.17 25.42
N LEU A 19 26.78 14.84 26.30
CA LEU A 19 25.65 14.24 27.02
C LEU A 19 24.55 13.78 26.06
N GLY A 20 24.24 14.56 25.03
CA GLY A 20 23.28 14.18 23.99
C GLY A 20 23.73 12.94 23.20
N ILE A 21 25.01 12.86 22.86
CA ILE A 21 25.60 11.69 22.19
C ILE A 21 25.55 10.46 23.09
N VAL A 22 25.97 10.57 24.36
CA VAL A 22 25.91 9.46 25.34
C VAL A 22 24.47 8.99 25.55
N PHE A 23 23.52 9.92 25.68
CA PHE A 23 22.09 9.59 25.81
C PHE A 23 21.56 8.89 24.55
N TYR A 24 21.93 9.37 23.36
CA TYR A 24 21.55 8.76 22.08
C TYR A 24 22.07 7.32 21.97
N PHE A 25 23.32 7.06 22.36
CA PHE A 25 23.89 5.71 22.32
C PHE A 25 23.34 4.79 23.44
N ASN A 26 23.07 5.31 24.63
CA ASN A 26 22.42 4.53 25.69
C ASN A 26 21.00 4.10 25.30
N LYS A 27 20.21 4.99 24.67
CA LYS A 27 18.87 4.65 24.17
C LYS A 27 18.91 3.58 23.07
N LYS A 28 19.97 3.55 22.25
CA LYS A 28 20.15 2.52 21.21
C LYS A 28 20.55 1.16 21.79
N ASN A 29 21.25 1.13 22.93
CA ASN A 29 21.67 -0.11 23.60
C ASN A 29 20.58 -0.78 24.46
N GLU A 30 19.42 -0.14 24.68
CA GLU A 30 18.26 -0.78 25.31
C GLU A 30 17.47 -1.69 24.35
N LEU A 31 17.87 -1.81 23.08
CA LEU A 31 17.37 -2.86 22.18
C LEU A 31 18.14 -4.18 22.43
N SER A 32 17.86 -4.82 23.57
CA SER A 32 18.22 -6.22 23.79
C SER A 32 17.30 -7.16 22.99
N PRO A 33 17.79 -8.34 22.56
CA PRO A 33 17.10 -9.20 21.59
C PRO A 33 15.79 -9.75 22.17
N LEU A 34 14.73 -9.70 21.37
CA LEU A 34 13.46 -10.34 21.69
C LEU A 34 13.68 -11.87 21.77
N THR A 35 13.70 -12.40 22.99
CA THR A 35 13.37 -13.80 23.26
C THR A 35 11.93 -14.06 22.80
N PRO A 36 11.66 -15.09 21.98
CA PRO A 36 10.30 -15.37 21.53
C PRO A 36 9.48 -15.94 22.69
N PRO A 37 8.23 -15.46 22.90
CA PRO A 37 7.34 -16.07 23.88
C PRO A 37 6.86 -17.43 23.39
N SER A 38 6.82 -18.37 24.34
CA SER A 38 6.21 -19.69 24.28
C SER A 38 4.78 -19.63 23.76
N GLN A 39 4.47 -20.51 22.80
CA GLN A 39 3.15 -20.65 22.22
C GLN A 39 2.18 -21.31 23.20
N GLU A 40 1.20 -20.55 23.66
CA GLU A 40 -0.13 -21.08 23.97
C GLU A 40 -1.05 -20.62 22.84
N GLY A 41 -1.76 -21.58 22.25
CA GLY A 41 -2.42 -21.45 20.96
C GLY A 41 -3.74 -20.68 21.03
N GLU A 42 -3.94 -19.84 20.02
CA GLU A 42 -5.26 -19.48 19.52
C GLU A 42 -5.22 -19.55 17.99
N ASP A 43 -6.04 -20.45 17.47
CA ASP A 43 -6.26 -20.72 16.05
C ASP A 43 -7.09 -19.59 15.43
N THR A 44 -6.42 -18.70 14.71
CA THR A 44 -7.06 -17.87 13.68
C THR A 44 -6.23 -17.94 12.41
N GLY A 45 -6.55 -18.93 11.58
CA GLY A 45 -6.02 -19.04 10.22
C GLY A 45 -6.40 -17.84 9.36
N GLU A 46 -5.44 -16.93 9.15
CA GLU A 46 -5.40 -16.06 7.98
C GLU A 46 -4.05 -16.25 7.29
N SER A 47 -4.07 -17.09 6.25
CA SER A 47 -2.96 -17.31 5.34
C SER A 47 -2.73 -16.08 4.45
N SER A 48 -1.45 -15.71 4.34
CA SER A 48 -0.81 -14.88 3.33
C SER A 48 -1.58 -14.74 2.00
N PRO A 49 -1.76 -13.52 1.44
CA PRO A 49 -2.39 -13.39 0.14
C PRO A 49 -1.30 -13.50 -0.92
N PHE A 50 -1.03 -14.71 -1.41
CA PHE A 50 -0.79 -14.98 -2.84
C PHE A 50 -0.49 -16.47 -3.00
N SER A 51 -1.53 -17.26 -3.30
CA SER A 51 -1.40 -18.59 -3.90
C SER A 51 -2.70 -18.99 -4.58
N GLU A 52 -2.57 -19.35 -5.86
CA GLU A 52 -3.44 -20.24 -6.66
C GLU A 52 -4.74 -19.72 -7.31
N GLY A 53 -4.88 -20.17 -8.57
CA GLY A 53 -5.95 -19.88 -9.52
C GLY A 53 -5.33 -19.59 -10.90
N GLY A 54 -4.81 -20.57 -11.64
CA GLY A 54 -5.47 -21.81 -12.03
C GLY A 54 -6.00 -21.63 -13.46
N VAL A 55 -5.19 -21.99 -14.46
CA VAL A 55 -5.52 -21.95 -15.90
C VAL A 55 -6.53 -23.07 -16.20
N PRO A 56 -7.66 -22.83 -16.89
CA PRO A 56 -8.46 -23.92 -17.42
C PRO A 56 -8.05 -24.24 -18.87
N ALA A 57 -7.81 -25.54 -19.07
CA ALA A 57 -7.58 -26.17 -20.35
C ALA A 57 -8.87 -26.36 -21.17
N THR A 58 -8.63 -26.47 -22.48
CA THR A 58 -9.46 -26.83 -23.63
C THR A 58 -10.65 -27.78 -23.42
N SER A 59 -11.76 -27.50 -24.11
CA SER A 59 -12.71 -28.52 -24.57
C SER A 59 -13.13 -28.27 -26.02
N GLU A 60 -12.89 -29.26 -26.89
CA GLU A 60 -13.38 -29.37 -28.25
C GLU A 60 -14.89 -29.61 -28.31
N GLY A 61 -15.55 -29.12 -29.36
CA GLY A 61 -16.93 -29.45 -29.73
C GLY A 61 -17.25 -28.87 -31.11
N GLY A 62 -17.27 -29.74 -32.12
CA GLY A 62 -17.43 -29.38 -33.53
C GLY A 62 -18.84 -28.98 -33.97
N GLY A 63 -18.90 -28.32 -35.11
CA GLY A 63 -20.12 -28.01 -35.86
C GLY A 63 -19.78 -27.32 -37.18
N GLU A 64 -19.91 -28.06 -38.28
CA GLU A 64 -19.68 -27.64 -39.66
C GLU A 64 -20.65 -26.53 -40.09
N ASN A 65 -20.17 -25.53 -40.85
CA ASN A 65 -20.91 -25.03 -42.01
C ASN A 65 -20.00 -24.35 -43.04
N SER A 66 -20.20 -24.76 -44.29
CA SER A 66 -19.59 -24.29 -45.53
C SER A 66 -20.16 -22.95 -46.02
N SER A 67 -19.30 -22.06 -46.53
CA SER A 67 -19.38 -21.47 -47.89
C SER A 67 -18.45 -20.27 -48.06
N GLN A 68 -18.01 -20.09 -49.31
CA GLN A 68 -16.85 -19.33 -49.77
C GLN A 68 -17.04 -17.80 -49.73
N SER A 69 -15.95 -17.09 -49.43
CA SER A 69 -15.59 -15.86 -50.16
C SER A 69 -14.10 -15.58 -50.00
N ALA A 70 -13.39 -15.51 -51.12
CA ALA A 70 -11.97 -15.24 -51.18
C ALA A 70 -11.70 -13.74 -50.88
N GLY A 71 -10.95 -13.49 -49.81
CA GLY A 71 -10.45 -12.16 -49.46
C GLY A 71 -9.32 -12.29 -48.46
N SER A 72 -8.09 -12.17 -48.95
CA SER A 72 -6.81 -11.95 -48.23
C SER A 72 -6.83 -12.22 -46.72
N ILE A 73 -6.52 -13.47 -46.33
CA ILE A 73 -6.16 -13.80 -44.95
C ILE A 73 -4.75 -13.26 -44.70
N THR A 74 -4.67 -12.09 -44.09
CA THR A 74 -3.48 -11.70 -43.32
C THR A 74 -3.55 -12.51 -42.04
N THR A 75 -2.75 -13.57 -41.94
CA THR A 75 -2.56 -14.36 -40.72
C THR A 75 -1.95 -13.46 -39.65
N GLY A 76 -2.78 -12.84 -38.81
CA GLY A 76 -2.37 -12.28 -37.54
C GLY A 76 -2.23 -13.43 -36.54
N THR A 77 -0.99 -13.81 -36.23
CA THR A 77 -0.64 -14.98 -35.43
C THR A 77 -1.14 -14.85 -33.98
N PRO A 78 -1.85 -15.86 -33.43
CA PRO A 78 -2.18 -15.95 -31.99
C PRO A 78 -0.94 -15.99 -31.08
N GLU A 79 0.24 -16.34 -31.62
CA GLU A 79 1.52 -16.40 -30.90
C GLU A 79 1.93 -15.06 -30.28
N SER A 80 1.68 -13.93 -30.96
CA SER A 80 2.16 -12.63 -30.47
C SER A 80 1.51 -12.19 -29.15
N GLY A 81 0.26 -12.56 -28.90
CA GLY A 81 -0.45 -12.25 -27.66
C GLY A 81 -0.01 -13.15 -26.50
N ALA A 82 0.16 -14.45 -26.76
CA ALA A 82 0.63 -15.40 -25.76
C ALA A 82 2.08 -15.09 -25.33
N GLU A 83 2.94 -14.73 -26.29
CA GLU A 83 4.32 -14.31 -26.02
C GLU A 83 4.40 -13.02 -25.22
N GLN A 84 3.57 -12.02 -25.54
CA GLN A 84 3.49 -10.77 -24.77
C GLN A 84 3.03 -11.02 -23.34
N GLN A 85 2.01 -11.88 -23.15
CA GLN A 85 1.52 -12.24 -21.82
C GLN A 85 2.58 -12.99 -21.01
N ALA A 86 3.30 -13.94 -21.63
CA ALA A 86 4.39 -14.65 -20.99
C ALA A 86 5.54 -13.71 -20.61
N ALA A 87 5.91 -12.78 -21.49
CA ALA A 87 6.93 -11.76 -21.23
C ALA A 87 6.52 -10.82 -20.09
N PHE A 88 5.25 -10.39 -20.06
CA PHE A 88 4.71 -9.59 -18.96
C PHE A 88 4.79 -10.35 -17.63
N ASN A 89 4.29 -11.59 -17.58
CA ASN A 89 4.32 -12.40 -16.36
C ASN A 89 5.74 -12.64 -15.85
N ALA A 90 6.67 -12.97 -16.75
CA ALA A 90 8.08 -13.16 -16.40
C ALA A 90 8.72 -11.87 -15.88
N THR A 91 8.35 -10.70 -16.43
CA THR A 91 8.88 -9.40 -15.99
C THR A 91 8.31 -9.00 -14.63
N MET A 92 7.02 -9.25 -14.39
CA MET A 92 6.38 -9.05 -13.08
C MET A 92 7.01 -9.95 -12.00
N ALA A 93 7.31 -11.22 -12.33
CA ALA A 93 7.99 -12.13 -11.41
C ALA A 93 9.38 -11.60 -11.01
N LYS A 94 10.17 -11.11 -11.97
CA LYS A 94 11.47 -10.47 -11.70
C LYS A 94 11.34 -9.21 -10.83
N ALA A 95 10.30 -8.40 -11.06
CA ALA A 95 10.03 -7.22 -10.26
C ALA A 95 9.72 -7.58 -8.80
N SER A 96 8.86 -8.58 -8.60
CA SER A 96 8.51 -9.09 -7.27
C SER A 96 9.72 -9.70 -6.57
N GLU A 97 10.52 -10.51 -7.26
CA GLU A 97 11.74 -11.11 -6.72
C GLU A 97 12.76 -10.04 -6.28
N ALA A 98 13.01 -9.04 -7.13
CA ALA A 98 13.89 -7.92 -6.80
C ALA A 98 13.38 -7.15 -5.58
N PHE A 99 12.07 -6.92 -5.48
CA PHE A 99 11.45 -6.26 -4.34
C PHE A 99 11.64 -7.06 -3.04
N VAL A 100 11.38 -8.37 -3.06
CA VAL A 100 11.56 -9.26 -1.90
C VAL A 100 13.02 -9.31 -1.44
N LYS A 101 13.98 -9.21 -2.36
CA LYS A 101 15.42 -9.11 -2.05
C LYS A 101 15.84 -7.73 -1.52
N GLY A 102 14.94 -6.75 -1.50
CA GLY A 102 15.24 -5.37 -1.10
C GLY A 102 15.95 -4.54 -2.18
N ASP A 103 16.11 -5.05 -3.40
CA ASP A 103 16.65 -4.29 -4.53
C ASP A 103 15.54 -3.48 -5.20
N TYR A 104 15.12 -2.43 -4.51
CA TYR A 104 13.98 -1.62 -4.92
C TYR A 104 14.22 -0.84 -6.22
N ASN A 105 15.47 -0.46 -6.52
CA ASN A 105 15.78 0.19 -7.79
C ASN A 105 15.61 -0.77 -8.97
N LEU A 106 16.06 -2.03 -8.80
CA LEU A 106 15.85 -3.06 -9.81
C LEU A 106 14.37 -3.44 -9.94
N ALA A 107 13.64 -3.50 -8.83
CA ALA A 107 12.18 -3.69 -8.84
C ALA A 107 11.48 -2.59 -9.63
N VAL A 108 11.82 -1.32 -9.40
CA VAL A 108 11.30 -0.17 -10.18
C VAL A 108 11.57 -0.35 -11.67
N LYS A 109 12.79 -0.76 -12.05
CA LYS A 109 13.12 -1.01 -13.45
C LYS A 109 12.21 -2.10 -14.05
N TYR A 110 12.06 -3.24 -13.38
CA TYR A 110 11.25 -4.34 -13.90
C TYR A 110 9.75 -4.01 -13.94
N TYR A 111 9.19 -3.33 -12.93
CA TYR A 111 7.79 -2.88 -13.02
C TYR A 111 7.56 -1.91 -14.18
N ASN A 112 8.48 -0.97 -14.42
CA ASN A 112 8.41 -0.09 -15.60
C ASN A 112 8.54 -0.86 -16.92
N ASP A 113 9.41 -1.87 -16.97
CA ASP A 113 9.53 -2.74 -18.15
C ASP A 113 8.23 -3.54 -18.39
N ALA A 114 7.58 -4.05 -17.33
CA ALA A 114 6.27 -4.70 -17.43
C ALA A 114 5.18 -3.74 -17.93
N LEU A 115 5.19 -2.48 -17.45
CA LEU A 115 4.28 -1.42 -17.88
C LEU A 115 4.50 -0.93 -19.32
N LYS A 116 5.60 -1.30 -19.98
CA LYS A 116 5.76 -1.09 -21.43
C LYS A 116 5.02 -2.15 -22.25
N ILE A 117 4.74 -3.31 -21.65
CA ILE A 117 4.02 -4.42 -22.28
C ILE A 117 2.52 -4.26 -22.02
N VAL A 118 2.11 -4.16 -20.75
CA VAL A 118 0.70 -4.02 -20.35
C VAL A 118 0.57 -2.94 -19.28
N LYS A 119 -0.33 -1.97 -19.49
CA LYS A 119 -0.74 -1.01 -18.48
C LYS A 119 -1.76 -1.65 -17.55
N ILE A 120 -1.36 -1.93 -16.31
CA ILE A 120 -2.22 -2.58 -15.31
C ILE A 120 -1.94 -2.04 -13.91
N ASP A 121 -2.99 -1.98 -13.09
CA ASP A 121 -2.98 -1.41 -11.75
C ASP A 121 -1.96 -2.08 -10.82
N VAL A 122 -1.85 -3.41 -10.89
CA VAL A 122 -0.94 -4.20 -10.03
C VAL A 122 0.53 -3.81 -10.23
N ALA A 123 0.95 -3.49 -11.45
CA ALA A 123 2.33 -3.06 -11.71
C ALA A 123 2.59 -1.64 -11.16
N TYR A 124 1.60 -0.74 -11.23
CA TYR A 124 1.67 0.58 -10.59
C TYR A 124 1.64 0.48 -9.06
N SER A 125 0.87 -0.44 -8.48
CA SER A 125 0.93 -0.74 -7.04
C SER A 125 2.32 -1.25 -6.62
N GLY A 126 2.94 -2.10 -7.44
CA GLY A 126 4.33 -2.52 -7.28
C GLY A 126 5.32 -1.35 -7.29
N LEU A 127 5.16 -0.39 -8.21
CA LEU A 127 5.94 0.85 -8.22
C LEU A 127 5.71 1.69 -6.97
N PHE A 128 4.46 1.85 -6.51
CA PHE A 128 4.15 2.56 -5.28
C PHE A 128 4.92 1.96 -4.10
N ASN A 129 4.91 0.64 -3.93
CA ASN A 129 5.64 -0.05 -2.86
C ASN A 129 7.15 0.16 -2.98
N ALA A 130 7.72 -0.01 -4.17
CA ALA A 130 9.15 0.14 -4.39
C ALA A 130 9.62 1.59 -4.17
N TYR A 131 8.86 2.59 -4.63
CA TYR A 131 9.16 4.00 -4.37
C TYR A 131 8.98 4.38 -2.90
N THR A 132 8.00 3.80 -2.21
CA THR A 132 7.81 3.97 -0.76
C THR A 132 9.02 3.43 0.01
N ALA A 133 9.52 2.25 -0.35
CA ALA A 133 10.71 1.66 0.26
C ALA A 133 11.99 2.48 -0.02
N LEU A 134 12.05 3.15 -1.18
CA LEU A 134 13.10 4.11 -1.52
C LEU A 134 12.89 5.51 -0.91
N GLN A 135 11.81 5.71 -0.16
CA GLN A 135 11.40 7.02 0.39
C GLN A 135 11.20 8.11 -0.68
N ASN A 136 10.89 7.72 -1.91
CA ASN A 136 10.58 8.63 -3.00
C ASN A 136 9.07 8.91 -3.04
N TRP A 137 8.60 9.71 -2.07
CA TRP A 137 7.18 10.00 -1.87
C TRP A 137 6.48 10.61 -3.08
N PRO A 138 7.07 11.56 -3.84
CA PRO A 138 6.43 12.11 -5.03
C PRO A 138 6.13 11.03 -6.09
N LYS A 139 7.09 10.13 -6.35
CA LYS A 139 6.89 9.04 -7.31
C LYS A 139 5.96 7.94 -6.78
N ALA A 140 5.98 7.68 -5.47
CA ALA A 140 5.01 6.78 -4.85
C ALA A 140 3.58 7.32 -5.05
N LEU A 141 3.37 8.62 -4.82
CA LEU A 141 2.07 9.26 -5.01
C LEU A 141 1.61 9.20 -6.48
N GLU A 142 2.50 9.44 -7.43
CA GLU A 142 2.22 9.27 -8.85
C GLU A 142 1.78 7.84 -9.17
N ALA A 143 2.55 6.85 -8.70
CA ALA A 143 2.27 5.44 -8.96
C ALA A 143 0.92 4.98 -8.36
N ILE A 144 0.59 5.36 -7.13
CA ILE A 144 -0.69 4.97 -6.53
C ILE A 144 -1.87 5.67 -7.21
N ASN A 145 -1.70 6.91 -7.68
CA ASN A 145 -2.71 7.59 -8.47
C ASN A 145 -2.99 6.87 -9.80
N GLN A 146 -1.96 6.38 -10.48
CA GLN A 146 -2.11 5.57 -11.69
C GLN A 146 -2.81 4.23 -11.43
N ALA A 147 -2.51 3.56 -10.32
CA ALA A 147 -3.23 2.34 -9.91
C ALA A 147 -4.72 2.61 -9.65
N ILE A 148 -5.04 3.73 -8.98
CA ILE A 148 -6.42 4.17 -8.73
C ILE A 148 -7.14 4.52 -10.03
N GLU A 149 -6.48 5.17 -10.99
CA GLU A 149 -7.07 5.51 -12.28
C GLU A 149 -7.50 4.25 -13.05
N LEU A 150 -6.68 3.21 -13.02
CA LEU A 150 -6.97 1.94 -13.69
C LEU A 150 -8.00 1.08 -12.93
N LYS A 151 -8.00 1.12 -11.59
CA LYS A 151 -8.90 0.28 -10.77
C LYS A 151 -9.35 0.99 -9.50
N SER A 152 -10.19 2.00 -9.69
CA SER A 152 -10.67 2.85 -8.59
C SER A 152 -11.58 2.14 -7.57
N SER A 153 -12.11 0.95 -7.89
CA SER A 153 -12.90 0.14 -6.94
C SER A 153 -12.05 -0.62 -5.93
N HIS A 154 -10.73 -0.69 -6.11
CA HIS A 154 -9.84 -1.40 -5.22
C HIS A 154 -9.50 -0.55 -3.99
N THR A 155 -10.20 -0.83 -2.89
CA THR A 155 -10.14 -0.09 -1.62
C THR A 155 -8.73 0.09 -1.07
N GLU A 156 -7.85 -0.92 -1.21
CA GLU A 156 -6.49 -0.85 -0.67
C GLU A 156 -5.66 0.25 -1.33
N TYR A 157 -5.94 0.64 -2.57
CA TYR A 157 -5.22 1.76 -3.20
C TYR A 157 -5.58 3.11 -2.58
N TRP A 158 -6.84 3.30 -2.17
CA TRP A 158 -7.26 4.51 -1.46
C TRP A 158 -6.68 4.57 -0.06
N LYS A 159 -6.64 3.45 0.67
CA LYS A 159 -5.97 3.36 1.97
C LYS A 159 -4.48 3.72 1.85
N ALA A 160 -3.77 3.09 0.91
CA ALA A 160 -2.36 3.36 0.65
C ALA A 160 -2.10 4.85 0.32
N LYS A 161 -2.97 5.47 -0.49
CA LYS A 161 -2.87 6.90 -0.79
C LYS A 161 -3.10 7.76 0.45
N LEU A 162 -4.12 7.47 1.26
CA LEU A 162 -4.41 8.22 2.49
C LEU A 162 -3.25 8.12 3.49
N THR A 163 -2.72 6.92 3.73
CA THR A 163 -1.54 6.71 4.58
C THR A 163 -0.34 7.51 4.09
N LEU A 164 -0.03 7.45 2.79
CA LEU A 164 1.10 8.20 2.23
C LEU A 164 0.92 9.71 2.44
N LEU A 165 -0.31 10.21 2.21
CA LEU A 165 -0.59 11.63 2.30
C LEU A 165 -0.45 12.14 3.75
N ASP A 166 -1.10 11.44 4.69
CA ASP A 166 -1.10 11.73 6.13
C ASP A 166 0.32 11.72 6.70
N GLU A 167 1.10 10.68 6.42
CA GLU A 167 2.42 10.52 7.04
C GLU A 167 3.55 11.31 6.37
N ARG A 168 3.47 11.59 5.06
CA ARG A 168 4.67 11.99 4.26
C ARG A 168 4.52 13.29 3.48
N THR A 169 3.33 13.86 3.38
CA THR A 169 3.11 15.01 2.47
C THR A 169 2.64 16.29 3.16
N GLY A 170 2.31 16.24 4.45
CA GLY A 170 1.91 17.43 5.23
C GLY A 170 0.62 18.08 4.74
N VAL A 171 -0.23 17.31 4.04
CA VAL A 171 -1.57 17.77 3.64
C VAL A 171 -2.45 17.97 4.87
N THR A 172 -3.44 18.84 4.74
CA THR A 172 -4.40 19.12 5.79
C THR A 172 -5.40 17.98 5.94
N TYR A 173 -6.03 17.86 7.12
CA TYR A 173 -7.12 16.91 7.34
C TYR A 173 -8.28 17.11 6.36
N THR A 174 -8.58 18.35 5.98
CA THR A 174 -9.59 18.67 4.95
C THR A 174 -9.26 18.03 3.60
N GLU A 175 -7.99 18.05 3.19
CA GLU A 175 -7.53 17.41 1.94
C GLU A 175 -7.60 15.89 2.05
N LEU A 176 -7.22 15.31 3.19
CA LEU A 176 -7.37 13.87 3.46
C LEU A 176 -8.85 13.45 3.37
N LYS A 177 -9.75 14.23 3.97
CA LYS A 177 -11.21 13.99 3.94
C LYS A 177 -11.76 14.03 2.51
N ALA A 178 -11.26 14.93 1.66
CA ALA A 178 -11.63 14.97 0.25
C ALA A 178 -11.19 13.72 -0.52
N VAL A 179 -9.98 13.21 -0.24
CA VAL A 179 -9.48 11.95 -0.82
C VAL A 179 -10.30 10.76 -0.32
N TYR A 180 -10.62 10.71 0.98
CA TYR A 180 -11.48 9.69 1.58
C TYR A 180 -12.86 9.68 0.92
N GLY A 181 -13.51 10.83 0.77
CA GLY A 181 -14.83 10.92 0.11
C GLY A 181 -14.80 10.40 -1.34
N SER A 182 -13.73 10.71 -2.08
CA SER A 182 -13.51 10.18 -3.43
C SER A 182 -13.35 8.65 -3.44
N GLY A 183 -12.60 8.10 -2.48
CA GLY A 183 -12.44 6.66 -2.33
C GLY A 183 -13.73 5.97 -1.91
N LEU A 184 -14.48 6.54 -0.96
CA LEU A 184 -15.73 5.98 -0.45
C LEU A 184 -16.80 5.86 -1.55
N ALA A 185 -16.84 6.83 -2.47
CA ALA A 185 -17.75 6.83 -3.62
C ALA A 185 -17.43 5.71 -4.63
N LYS A 186 -16.16 5.32 -4.77
CA LYS A 186 -15.69 4.39 -5.82
C LYS A 186 -15.42 2.97 -5.33
N SER A 187 -15.11 2.81 -4.05
CA SER A 187 -14.71 1.54 -3.44
C SER A 187 -15.80 0.46 -3.51
N ASP A 188 -15.37 -0.79 -3.76
CA ASP A 188 -16.26 -1.96 -3.75
C ASP A 188 -16.99 -2.08 -2.40
N GLY A 189 -18.32 -2.23 -2.45
CA GLY A 189 -19.17 -2.25 -1.25
C GLY A 189 -18.77 -3.30 -0.21
N ARG A 190 -18.19 -4.43 -0.62
CA ARG A 190 -17.74 -5.50 0.30
C ARG A 190 -16.47 -5.13 1.07
N THR A 191 -15.65 -4.24 0.50
CA THR A 191 -14.37 -3.83 1.11
C THR A 191 -14.38 -2.39 1.60
N LYS A 192 -15.44 -1.63 1.31
CA LYS A 192 -15.61 -0.22 1.70
C LYS A 192 -15.42 0.01 3.21
N ILE A 193 -15.88 -0.93 4.03
CA ILE A 193 -15.66 -0.91 5.48
C ILE A 193 -14.18 -0.77 5.88
N ASN A 194 -13.26 -1.36 5.12
CA ASN A 194 -11.82 -1.25 5.37
C ASN A 194 -11.32 0.18 5.16
N LEU A 195 -11.90 0.92 4.21
CA LEU A 195 -11.58 2.33 4.01
C LEU A 195 -12.15 3.20 5.13
N VAL A 196 -13.39 2.94 5.54
CA VAL A 196 -14.07 3.68 6.61
C VAL A 196 -13.30 3.56 7.93
N THR A 197 -13.00 2.33 8.35
CA THR A 197 -12.27 2.06 9.59
C THR A 197 -10.83 2.58 9.54
N HIS A 198 -10.16 2.50 8.39
CA HIS A 198 -8.85 3.11 8.22
C HIS A 198 -8.89 4.64 8.34
N PHE A 199 -9.89 5.29 7.73
CA PHE A 199 -10.03 6.74 7.83
C PHE A 199 -10.49 7.20 9.23
N ALA A 200 -11.22 6.37 9.98
CA ALA A 200 -11.54 6.63 11.39
C ALA A 200 -10.27 6.76 12.25
N ASN A 201 -9.29 5.87 12.04
CA ASN A 201 -7.99 5.95 12.70
C ASN A 201 -7.22 7.23 12.30
N ILE A 202 -7.25 7.61 11.02
CA ILE A 202 -6.62 8.85 10.55
C ILE A 202 -7.29 10.07 11.20
N ALA A 203 -8.62 10.10 11.26
CA ALA A 203 -9.39 11.16 11.89
C ALA A 203 -8.98 11.33 13.36
N GLU A 204 -8.95 10.23 14.12
CA GLU A 204 -8.53 10.25 15.50
C GLU A 204 -7.08 10.75 15.66
N ALA A 205 -6.15 10.25 14.85
CA ALA A 205 -4.74 10.66 14.90
C ALA A 205 -4.55 12.15 14.58
N ASN A 206 -5.45 12.74 13.80
CA ASN A 206 -5.50 14.17 13.49
C ASN A 206 -6.29 14.99 14.53
N GLY A 207 -6.78 14.38 15.62
CA GLY A 207 -7.52 15.05 16.69
C GLY A 207 -9.02 15.25 16.40
N GLU A 208 -9.53 14.65 15.34
CA GLU A 208 -10.90 14.83 14.83
C GLU A 208 -11.83 13.77 15.43
N LYS A 209 -11.95 13.81 16.78
CA LYS A 209 -12.63 12.78 17.58
C LYS A 209 -14.08 12.57 17.16
N GLU A 210 -14.85 13.64 16.97
CA GLU A 210 -16.26 13.54 16.59
C GLU A 210 -16.44 12.87 15.22
N GLU A 211 -15.52 13.13 14.28
CA GLU A 211 -15.55 12.50 12.97
C GLU A 211 -15.14 11.03 13.06
N ALA A 212 -14.12 10.69 13.87
CA ALA A 212 -13.73 9.31 14.13
C ALA A 212 -14.90 8.48 14.69
N ILE A 213 -15.62 9.01 15.70
CA ILE A 213 -16.83 8.37 16.26
C ILE A 213 -17.90 8.19 15.18
N ALA A 214 -18.17 9.22 14.36
CA ALA A 214 -19.16 9.11 13.28
C ALA A 214 -18.78 8.03 12.25
N LEU A 215 -17.48 7.85 11.96
CA LEU A 215 -16.99 6.82 11.06
C LEU A 215 -17.11 5.42 11.67
N TRP A 216 -16.88 5.26 12.98
CA TRP A 216 -17.12 4.00 13.69
C TRP A 216 -18.61 3.64 13.77
N GLU A 217 -19.49 4.63 13.95
CA GLU A 217 -20.93 4.41 13.84
C GLU A 217 -21.34 3.99 12.43
N TYR A 218 -20.76 4.62 11.41
CA TYR A 218 -20.99 4.18 10.03
C TYR A 218 -20.47 2.76 9.78
N ALA A 219 -19.31 2.40 10.35
CA ALA A 219 -18.77 1.04 10.28
C ALA A 219 -19.73 -0.01 10.87
N LYS A 220 -20.44 0.29 11.97
CA LYS A 220 -21.49 -0.57 12.54
C LYS A 220 -22.61 -0.86 11.54
N THR A 221 -22.98 0.11 10.72
CA THR A 221 -24.02 -0.10 9.68
C THR A 221 -23.54 -0.98 8.52
N LEU A 222 -22.25 -0.88 8.17
CA LEU A 222 -21.65 -1.64 7.07
C LEU A 222 -21.34 -3.08 7.46
N ASN A 223 -21.01 -3.33 8.74
CA ASN A 223 -20.72 -4.66 9.26
C ASN A 223 -21.29 -4.85 10.68
N PRO A 224 -22.61 -5.09 10.82
CA PRO A 224 -23.26 -5.25 12.12
C PRO A 224 -22.70 -6.40 12.97
N ALA A 225 -22.16 -7.44 12.33
CA ALA A 225 -21.56 -8.59 13.00
C ALA A 225 -20.31 -8.23 13.82
N LYS A 226 -19.61 -7.14 13.48
CA LYS A 226 -18.46 -6.61 14.23
C LYS A 226 -18.80 -5.36 15.05
N SER A 227 -20.08 -5.05 15.24
CA SER A 227 -20.52 -3.82 15.93
C SER A 227 -19.95 -3.63 17.33
N VAL A 228 -19.75 -4.72 18.09
CA VAL A 228 -19.12 -4.68 19.43
C VAL A 228 -17.68 -4.17 19.37
N VAL A 229 -16.92 -4.56 18.34
CA VAL A 229 -15.54 -4.09 18.14
C VAL A 229 -15.54 -2.59 17.86
N TYR A 230 -16.43 -2.12 16.99
CA TYR A 230 -16.53 -0.69 16.66
C TYR A 230 -17.07 0.14 17.85
N GLN A 231 -17.97 -0.42 18.65
CA GLN A 231 -18.44 0.22 19.88
C GLN A 231 -17.30 0.42 20.88
N THR A 232 -16.38 -0.56 20.98
CA THR A 232 -15.21 -0.45 21.86
C THR A 232 -14.31 0.73 21.48
N GLU A 233 -14.15 1.00 20.17
CA GLU A 233 -13.40 2.18 19.72
C GLU A 233 -14.11 3.49 20.04
N ILE A 234 -15.45 3.53 19.96
CA ILE A 234 -16.25 4.70 20.34
C ILE A 234 -16.13 4.97 21.84
N ASP A 235 -16.34 3.93 22.67
CA ASP A 235 -16.31 4.04 24.13
C ASP A 235 -14.93 4.47 24.65
N ARG A 236 -13.85 4.11 23.94
CA ARG A 236 -12.49 4.57 24.27
C ARG A 236 -12.30 6.06 24.00
N MET A 237 -13.02 6.59 23.02
CA MET A 237 -12.91 7.99 22.64
C MET A 237 -13.69 8.88 23.59
N ASP A 238 -14.91 8.50 24.00
CA ASP A 238 -15.86 9.28 24.82
C ASP A 238 -15.26 9.94 26.09
#